data_AF-A0A920ACD9-F1
#
_entry.id   AF-A0A920ACD9-F1
#
_cell.length_a   1.000
_cell.length_b   1.000
_cell.length_c   1.000
_cell.angle_alpha   90.00
_cell.angle_beta   90.00
_cell.angle_gamma   90.00
#
_symmetry.space_group_name_H-M   'P 1'
#
loop_
_entity.id
_entity.type
_entity.pdbx_description
1 polymer ?
#
loop_
_entity_poly.entity_id
_entity_poly.type
_entity_poly.pdbx_seq_one_letter_code
_entity_poly.pdbx_strand_id
1 'polypeptide(L)'
;MQKAAKFLNDMEIPFEVNALSAHRTPEQVEAYAAKATKEGVKVIIAGAGGAAHLPGVMAAFTPLPIIGVPCRSSISIDGWDSILSILQMPPGIPVATVGLDGAHNAAILAVQMIATGDAAVMEKLVAYKESLKRKSSKRMKILANSNSTSEYPKITKPPFGGFLALKTFNMQDLQTWLNKYGESHKNKTNKLIHWLCVPCIFFCVLALFSLIELPILEQWLPANMSNFASVVVFLGLLFYLRLSFSMFVGVGLFTALCFQSIFMLNQTNLKLEISLSLFIIAWVGQFIGHKIEGAKPSFSMI
;
A
#
# COMPACT_ATOMS: atom_id res chain seq x y z
N MET A 1 16.34 -10.52 1.64
CA MET A 1 17.18 -11.11 0.55
C MET A 1 17.45 -12.62 0.68
N GLN A 2 17.45 -13.23 1.87
CA GLN A 2 17.69 -14.69 2.06
C GLN A 2 16.86 -15.61 1.16
N LYS A 3 15.59 -15.27 0.88
CA LYS A 3 14.73 -16.04 -0.04
C LYS A 3 15.31 -16.14 -1.46
N ALA A 4 15.99 -15.09 -1.93
CA ALA A 4 16.66 -15.10 -3.24
C ALA A 4 17.81 -16.09 -3.23
N ALA A 5 18.72 -15.98 -2.25
CA ALA A 5 19.88 -16.86 -2.08
C ALA A 5 19.46 -18.34 -1.98
N LYS A 6 18.41 -18.64 -1.21
CA LYS A 6 17.87 -19.99 -1.12
C LYS A 6 17.43 -20.53 -2.47
N PHE A 7 16.68 -19.74 -3.24
CA PHE A 7 16.20 -20.17 -4.55
C PHE A 7 17.35 -20.36 -5.56
N LEU A 8 18.36 -19.49 -5.55
CA LEU A 8 19.53 -19.64 -6.41
C LEU A 8 20.33 -20.90 -6.06
N ASN A 9 20.48 -21.21 -4.77
CA ASN A 9 21.06 -22.49 -4.32
C ASN A 9 20.24 -23.69 -4.81
N ASP A 10 18.91 -23.65 -4.67
CA ASP A 10 18.02 -24.74 -5.13
C ASP A 10 18.11 -24.95 -6.67
N MET A 11 18.49 -23.91 -7.41
CA MET A 11 18.72 -23.95 -8.87
C MET A 11 20.19 -24.23 -9.25
N GLU A 12 21.07 -24.34 -8.25
CA GLU A 12 22.52 -24.48 -8.39
C GLU A 12 23.14 -23.37 -9.26
N ILE A 13 22.67 -22.14 -9.07
CA ILE A 13 23.22 -20.95 -9.73
C ILE A 13 24.22 -20.31 -8.77
N PRO A 14 25.51 -20.19 -9.13
CA PRO A 14 26.49 -19.49 -8.31
C PRO A 14 26.12 -18.02 -8.11
N PHE A 15 26.28 -17.53 -6.89
CA PHE A 15 26.06 -16.12 -6.57
C PHE A 15 27.01 -15.67 -5.46
N GLU A 16 27.18 -14.37 -5.36
CA GLU A 16 27.82 -13.69 -4.24
C GLU A 16 26.83 -12.79 -3.52
N VAL A 17 27.13 -12.44 -2.27
CA VAL A 17 26.30 -11.54 -1.46
C VAL A 17 27.18 -10.47 -0.85
N ASN A 18 26.88 -9.21 -1.17
CA ASN A 18 27.59 -8.05 -0.68
C ASN A 18 26.62 -7.10 0.04
N ALA A 19 27.07 -6.52 1.15
CA ALA A 19 26.33 -5.48 1.87
C ALA A 19 26.92 -4.12 1.50
N LEU A 20 26.25 -3.40 0.60
CA LEU A 20 26.69 -2.12 0.05
C LEU A 20 25.63 -1.03 0.31
N SER A 21 26.07 0.21 0.48
CA SER A 21 25.18 1.33 0.78
C SER A 21 25.38 2.47 -0.20
N ALA A 22 24.34 2.77 -0.99
CA ALA A 22 24.33 3.93 -1.90
C ALA A 22 24.43 5.28 -1.18
N HIS A 23 24.07 5.34 0.11
CA HIS A 23 24.09 6.59 0.88
C HIS A 23 25.33 6.76 1.73
N ARG A 24 25.97 5.66 2.16
CA ARG A 24 27.09 5.69 3.11
C ARG A 24 28.43 5.32 2.48
N THR A 25 28.42 4.45 1.48
CA THR A 25 29.62 3.96 0.79
C THR A 25 29.42 3.95 -0.74
N PRO A 26 29.09 5.11 -1.36
CA PRO A 26 28.78 5.18 -2.78
C PRO A 26 29.95 4.73 -3.67
N GLU A 27 31.20 4.99 -3.28
CA GLU A 27 32.36 4.57 -4.09
C GLU A 27 32.48 3.04 -4.17
N GLN A 28 32.07 2.32 -3.13
CA GLN A 28 32.07 0.85 -3.12
C GLN A 28 30.98 0.28 -4.05
N VAL A 29 29.82 0.96 -4.11
CA VAL A 29 28.72 0.61 -5.03
C VAL A 29 29.18 0.77 -6.47
N GLU A 30 29.78 1.91 -6.80
CA GLU A 30 30.34 2.19 -8.12
C GLU A 30 31.43 1.18 -8.49
N ALA A 31 32.42 0.99 -7.62
CA ALA A 31 33.52 0.07 -7.86
C ALA A 31 33.05 -1.36 -8.12
N TYR A 32 32.04 -1.83 -7.36
CA TYR A 32 31.43 -3.13 -7.57
C TYR A 32 30.68 -3.21 -8.91
N ALA A 33 29.79 -2.25 -9.19
CA ALA A 33 28.99 -2.23 -10.41
C ALA A 33 29.86 -2.20 -11.68
N ALA A 34 30.92 -1.38 -11.68
CA ALA A 34 31.83 -1.21 -12.80
C ALA A 34 32.65 -2.47 -13.12
N LYS A 35 33.03 -3.25 -12.10
CA LYS A 35 33.84 -4.47 -12.28
C LYS A 35 33.00 -5.74 -12.51
N ALA A 36 31.73 -5.77 -12.07
CA ALA A 36 30.87 -6.96 -12.09
C ALA A 36 30.83 -7.68 -13.44
N THR A 37 30.78 -6.92 -14.55
CA THR A 37 30.80 -7.51 -15.91
C THR A 37 32.08 -8.31 -16.18
N LYS A 38 33.25 -7.78 -15.76
CA LYS A 38 34.55 -8.44 -15.94
C LYS A 38 34.70 -9.66 -15.05
N GLU A 39 34.04 -9.66 -13.89
CA GLU A 39 34.00 -10.80 -12.95
C GLU A 39 33.00 -11.89 -13.36
N GLY A 40 32.32 -11.73 -14.51
CA GLY A 40 31.44 -12.75 -15.08
C GLY A 40 30.01 -12.71 -14.56
N VAL A 41 29.65 -11.71 -13.74
CA VAL A 41 28.28 -11.52 -13.25
C VAL A 41 27.33 -11.31 -14.43
N LYS A 42 26.19 -12.00 -14.41
CA LYS A 42 25.17 -11.92 -15.48
C LYS A 42 23.98 -11.04 -15.13
N VAL A 43 23.59 -11.01 -13.85
CA VAL A 43 22.43 -10.28 -13.34
C VAL A 43 22.75 -9.82 -11.92
N ILE A 44 22.39 -8.60 -11.55
CA ILE A 44 22.51 -8.10 -10.18
C ILE A 44 21.13 -7.97 -9.56
N ILE A 45 20.97 -8.51 -8.35
CA ILE A 45 19.76 -8.30 -7.53
C ILE A 45 20.09 -7.33 -6.41
N ALA A 46 19.47 -6.15 -6.43
CA ALA A 46 19.68 -5.11 -5.43
C ALA A 46 18.42 -4.91 -4.59
N GLY A 47 18.55 -5.06 -3.26
CA GLY A 47 17.46 -4.85 -2.32
C GLY A 47 17.68 -3.60 -1.47
N ALA A 48 16.68 -2.73 -1.36
CA ALA A 48 16.74 -1.51 -0.55
C ALA A 48 15.35 -1.09 -0.05
N GLY A 49 15.30 -0.36 1.06
CA GLY A 49 14.06 0.12 1.67
C GLY A 49 14.12 1.59 2.05
N GLY A 50 12.96 2.22 2.26
CA GLY A 50 12.82 3.66 2.45
C GLY A 50 13.03 4.42 1.14
N ALA A 51 13.89 5.45 1.16
CA ALA A 51 14.44 6.08 -0.03
C ALA A 51 15.44 5.13 -0.74
N ALA A 52 14.90 4.17 -1.48
CA ALA A 52 15.61 2.97 -1.90
C ALA A 52 16.46 3.17 -3.17
N HIS A 53 17.62 3.82 -3.04
CA HIS A 53 18.45 4.25 -4.19
C HIS A 53 19.40 3.16 -4.74
N LEU A 54 19.73 2.13 -3.96
CA LEU A 54 20.77 1.16 -4.35
C LEU A 54 20.57 0.53 -5.74
N PRO A 55 19.36 0.08 -6.15
CA PRO A 55 19.18 -0.50 -7.48
C PRO A 55 19.42 0.51 -8.61
N GLY A 56 18.93 1.74 -8.45
CA GLY A 56 19.10 2.79 -9.45
C GLY A 56 20.55 3.24 -9.60
N VAL A 57 21.28 3.37 -8.48
CA VAL A 57 22.71 3.70 -8.50
C VAL A 57 23.53 2.59 -9.15
N MET A 58 23.26 1.32 -8.82
CA MET A 58 23.90 0.18 -9.48
C MET A 58 23.67 0.21 -11.00
N ALA A 59 22.44 0.48 -11.44
CA ALA A 59 22.08 0.54 -12.87
C ALA A 59 22.81 1.66 -13.63
N ALA A 60 23.20 2.74 -12.96
CA ALA A 60 23.94 3.83 -13.58
C ALA A 60 25.41 3.47 -13.89
N PHE A 61 25.98 2.50 -13.17
CA PHE A 61 27.40 2.16 -13.23
C PHE A 61 27.71 0.82 -13.91
N THR A 62 26.70 0.14 -14.48
CA THR A 62 26.90 -1.15 -15.12
C THR A 62 25.94 -1.38 -16.29
N PRO A 63 26.38 -2.05 -17.37
CA PRO A 63 25.49 -2.46 -18.46
C PRO A 63 24.68 -3.72 -18.12
N LEU A 64 24.95 -4.37 -16.98
CA LEU A 64 24.26 -5.58 -16.57
C LEU A 64 22.80 -5.30 -16.19
N PRO A 65 21.88 -6.25 -16.43
CA PRO A 65 20.50 -6.12 -15.95
C PRO A 65 20.46 -6.06 -14.42
N ILE A 66 19.77 -5.04 -13.91
CA ILE A 66 19.51 -4.86 -12.48
C ILE A 66 18.07 -5.24 -12.16
N ILE A 67 17.90 -6.10 -11.16
CA ILE A 67 16.60 -6.43 -10.57
C ILE A 67 16.49 -5.73 -9.22
N GLY A 68 15.53 -4.82 -9.11
CA GLY A 68 15.27 -4.06 -7.89
C GLY A 68 14.24 -4.76 -6.99
N VAL A 69 14.61 -4.98 -5.73
CA VAL A 69 13.71 -5.53 -4.70
C VAL A 69 13.36 -4.43 -3.70
N PRO A 70 12.17 -3.84 -3.77
CA PRO A 70 11.70 -2.94 -2.72
C PRO A 70 11.52 -3.75 -1.43
N CYS A 71 12.19 -3.31 -0.37
CA CYS A 71 12.15 -3.92 0.95
C CYS A 71 11.40 -3.00 1.91
N ARG A 72 10.53 -3.55 2.75
CA ARG A 72 9.97 -2.76 3.86
C ARG A 72 11.08 -2.29 4.80
N SER A 73 11.00 -1.04 5.24
CA SER A 73 11.87 -0.47 6.25
C SER A 73 11.04 0.02 7.45
N SER A 74 11.67 0.17 8.62
CA SER A 74 10.99 0.69 9.82
C SER A 74 10.46 2.11 9.64
N ILE A 75 11.06 2.88 8.73
CA ILE A 75 10.65 4.26 8.42
C ILE A 75 9.71 4.35 7.21
N SER A 76 9.35 3.21 6.61
CA SER A 76 8.58 3.18 5.37
C SER A 76 7.07 3.28 5.56
N ILE A 77 6.41 3.92 4.59
CA ILE A 77 4.95 3.94 4.47
C ILE A 77 4.48 2.62 3.84
N ASP A 78 4.55 1.53 4.62
CA ASP A 78 4.27 0.14 4.18
C ASP A 78 5.04 -0.27 2.90
N GLY A 79 6.22 0.30 2.68
CA GLY A 79 7.08 0.03 1.54
C GLY A 79 6.73 0.76 0.24
N TRP A 80 5.72 1.64 0.20
CA TRP A 80 5.39 2.43 -1.00
C TRP A 80 6.51 3.35 -1.46
N ASP A 81 7.19 3.97 -0.50
CA ASP A 81 8.41 4.75 -0.73
C ASP A 81 9.49 3.94 -1.46
N SER A 82 9.68 2.69 -1.05
CA SER A 82 10.68 1.77 -1.58
C SER A 82 10.30 1.33 -2.99
N ILE A 83 9.02 1.02 -3.21
CA ILE A 83 8.48 0.68 -4.52
C ILE A 83 8.70 1.83 -5.50
N LEU A 84 8.25 3.04 -5.16
CA LEU A 84 8.32 4.18 -6.08
C LEU A 84 9.76 4.64 -6.30
N SER A 85 10.63 4.56 -5.28
CA SER A 85 12.06 4.91 -5.40
C SER A 85 12.81 4.01 -6.39
N ILE A 86 12.39 2.75 -6.53
CA ILE A 86 13.05 1.78 -7.41
C ILE A 86 12.35 1.74 -8.79
N LEU A 87 11.02 1.82 -8.81
CA LEU A 87 10.21 1.66 -10.02
C LEU A 87 10.34 2.85 -10.97
N GLN A 88 10.34 4.08 -10.45
CA GLN A 88 10.22 5.31 -11.25
C GLN A 88 11.58 5.79 -11.77
N MET A 89 12.28 4.93 -12.51
CA MET A 89 13.55 5.29 -13.14
C MET A 89 13.34 6.24 -14.33
N PRO A 90 14.24 7.23 -14.54
CA PRO A 90 14.21 8.07 -15.74
C PRO A 90 14.55 7.26 -17.00
N PRO A 91 14.16 7.75 -18.20
CA PRO A 91 14.55 7.12 -19.47
C PRO A 91 16.06 6.93 -19.59
N GLY A 92 16.49 5.75 -20.04
CA GLY A 92 17.89 5.41 -20.29
C GLY A 92 18.56 4.53 -19.24
N ILE A 93 18.09 4.51 -17.99
CA ILE A 93 18.68 3.72 -16.89
C ILE A 93 17.61 2.81 -16.27
N PRO A 94 17.26 1.67 -16.89
CA PRO A 94 16.16 0.82 -16.43
C PRO A 94 16.51 -0.04 -15.21
N VAL A 95 15.51 -0.30 -14.36
CA VAL A 95 15.57 -1.31 -13.29
C VAL A 95 14.35 -2.23 -13.38
N ALA A 96 14.58 -3.55 -13.41
CA ALA A 96 13.51 -4.54 -13.39
C ALA A 96 12.96 -4.71 -11.97
N THR A 97 11.90 -3.98 -11.63
CA THR A 97 11.35 -3.95 -10.27
C THR A 97 10.38 -5.11 -10.03
N VAL A 98 10.61 -5.89 -8.96
CA VAL A 98 9.67 -6.93 -8.50
C VAL A 98 8.74 -6.40 -7.40
N GLY A 99 7.75 -7.20 -7.00
CA GLY A 99 6.85 -6.85 -5.89
C GLY A 99 7.58 -6.62 -4.55
N LEU A 100 6.90 -5.94 -3.63
CA LEU A 100 7.39 -5.64 -2.27
C LEU A 100 7.82 -6.91 -1.53
N ASP A 101 9.01 -6.86 -0.91
CA ASP A 101 9.70 -7.98 -0.28
C ASP A 101 9.84 -9.22 -1.18
N GLY A 102 9.78 -9.02 -2.50
CA GLY A 102 9.70 -10.03 -3.55
C GLY A 102 11.03 -10.71 -3.90
N ALA A 103 11.95 -10.85 -2.94
CA ALA A 103 13.29 -11.38 -3.19
C ALA A 103 13.29 -12.77 -3.86
N HIS A 104 12.30 -13.62 -3.56
CA HIS A 104 12.12 -14.91 -4.24
C HIS A 104 11.87 -14.75 -5.74
N ASN A 105 10.99 -13.82 -6.11
CA ASN A 105 10.67 -13.55 -7.51
C ASN A 105 11.83 -12.86 -8.22
N ALA A 106 12.63 -12.06 -7.52
CA ALA A 106 13.85 -11.50 -8.08
C ALA A 106 14.84 -12.58 -8.51
N ALA A 107 15.02 -13.61 -7.70
CA ALA A 107 15.86 -14.76 -8.06
C ALA A 107 15.27 -15.56 -9.22
N ILE A 108 13.95 -15.80 -9.26
CA ILE A 108 13.30 -16.42 -10.41
C ILE A 108 13.56 -15.61 -11.69
N LEU A 109 13.40 -14.29 -11.63
CA LEU A 109 13.61 -13.41 -12.77
C LEU A 109 15.09 -13.42 -13.22
N ALA A 110 16.04 -13.44 -12.29
CA ALA A 110 17.46 -13.58 -12.61
C ALA A 110 17.75 -14.90 -13.33
N VAL A 111 17.20 -16.02 -12.84
CA VAL A 111 17.30 -17.33 -13.51
C VAL A 111 16.67 -17.30 -14.89
N GLN A 112 15.52 -16.63 -15.06
CA GLN A 112 14.88 -16.46 -16.37
C GLN A 112 15.77 -15.68 -17.34
N MET A 113 16.43 -14.60 -16.89
CA MET A 113 17.36 -13.83 -17.72
C MET A 113 18.55 -14.70 -18.15
N ILE A 114 19.17 -15.43 -17.22
CA ILE A 114 20.32 -16.31 -17.50
C ILE A 114 19.91 -17.45 -18.46
N ALA A 115 18.75 -18.07 -18.23
CA ALA A 115 18.23 -19.17 -19.05
C ALA A 115 18.09 -18.81 -20.54
N THR A 116 17.88 -17.54 -20.89
CA THR A 116 17.78 -17.12 -22.30
C THR A 116 19.04 -17.43 -23.12
N GLY A 117 20.20 -17.53 -22.46
CA GLY A 117 21.47 -17.89 -23.08
C GLY A 117 22.07 -19.21 -22.60
N ASP A 118 21.38 -19.95 -21.72
CA ASP A 118 21.87 -21.20 -21.12
C ASP A 118 20.77 -22.27 -21.12
N ALA A 119 20.94 -23.27 -21.99
CA ALA A 119 19.98 -24.34 -22.19
C ALA A 119 19.81 -25.23 -20.94
N ALA A 120 20.87 -25.46 -20.17
CA ALA A 120 20.81 -26.28 -18.96
C ALA A 120 20.01 -25.55 -17.86
N VAL A 121 20.21 -24.25 -17.71
CA VAL A 121 19.42 -23.42 -16.79
C VAL A 121 17.96 -23.33 -17.24
N MET A 122 17.71 -23.24 -18.55
CA MET A 122 16.35 -23.27 -19.11
C MET A 122 15.61 -24.56 -18.75
N GLU A 123 16.26 -25.72 -18.87
CA GLU A 123 15.68 -27.01 -18.51
C GLU A 123 15.29 -27.05 -17.01
N LYS A 124 16.19 -26.63 -16.12
CA LYS A 124 15.91 -26.53 -14.67
C LYS A 124 14.70 -25.63 -14.39
N LEU A 125 14.61 -24.49 -15.09
CA LEU A 125 13.51 -23.55 -14.94
C LEU A 125 12.17 -24.14 -15.42
N VAL A 126 12.16 -24.87 -16.55
CA VAL A 126 10.96 -25.58 -17.04
C VAL A 126 10.49 -26.61 -16.01
N ALA A 127 11.39 -27.45 -15.53
CA ALA A 127 11.09 -28.45 -14.50
C ALA A 127 10.54 -27.81 -13.21
N TYR A 128 11.09 -26.67 -12.80
CA TYR A 128 10.57 -25.89 -11.68
C TYR A 128 9.13 -25.42 -11.92
N LYS A 129 8.83 -24.83 -13.09
CA LYS A 129 7.47 -24.37 -13.43
C LYS A 129 6.47 -25.54 -13.46
N GLU A 130 6.86 -26.70 -13.97
CA GLU A 130 6.05 -27.91 -13.92
C GLU A 130 5.81 -28.40 -12.48
N SER A 131 6.81 -28.29 -11.61
CA SER A 131 6.65 -28.60 -10.19
C SER A 131 5.60 -27.71 -9.51
N LEU A 132 5.54 -26.42 -9.87
CA LEU A 132 4.54 -25.48 -9.35
C LEU A 132 3.13 -25.87 -9.82
N LYS A 133 2.98 -26.21 -11.10
CA LYS A 133 1.70 -26.69 -11.65
C LYS A 133 1.21 -27.93 -10.89
N ARG A 134 2.08 -28.91 -10.68
CA ARG A 134 1.76 -30.13 -9.91
C ARG A 134 1.36 -29.81 -8.46
N LYS A 135 2.09 -28.94 -7.76
CA LYS A 135 1.76 -28.49 -6.39
C LYS A 135 0.38 -27.82 -6.33
N SER A 136 0.08 -26.93 -7.27
CA SER A 136 -1.23 -26.25 -7.36
C SER A 136 -2.36 -27.24 -7.63
N SER A 137 -2.19 -28.16 -8.58
CA SER A 137 -3.18 -29.19 -8.86
C SER A 137 -3.42 -30.12 -7.66
N LYS A 138 -2.36 -30.51 -6.93
CA LYS A 138 -2.49 -31.30 -5.70
C LYS A 138 -3.26 -30.54 -4.62
N ARG A 139 -2.96 -29.26 -4.41
CA ARG A 139 -3.67 -28.40 -3.44
C ARG A 139 -5.15 -28.23 -3.80
N MET A 140 -5.46 -28.08 -5.09
CA MET A 140 -6.84 -28.03 -5.59
C MET A 140 -7.60 -29.32 -5.31
N LYS A 141 -6.99 -30.48 -5.53
CA LYS A 141 -7.61 -31.79 -5.22
C LYS A 141 -7.86 -31.96 -3.71
N ILE A 142 -6.91 -31.54 -2.87
CA ILE A 142 -7.08 -31.57 -1.41
C ILE A 142 -8.28 -30.68 -0.99
N LEU A 143 -8.37 -29.47 -1.53
CA LEU A 143 -9.48 -28.55 -1.24
C LEU A 143 -10.83 -29.06 -1.75
N ALA A 144 -10.87 -29.70 -2.91
CA ALA A 144 -12.09 -30.33 -3.43
C ALA A 144 -12.56 -31.48 -2.53
N ASN A 145 -11.62 -32.29 -2.03
CA ASN A 145 -11.92 -33.40 -1.12
C ASN A 145 -12.27 -32.93 0.30
N SER A 146 -11.80 -31.76 0.76
CA SER A 146 -12.18 -31.20 2.06
C SER A 146 -13.53 -30.49 2.05
N ASN A 147 -14.01 -30.06 0.88
CA ASN A 147 -15.31 -29.38 0.72
C ASN A 147 -16.47 -30.34 0.44
N SER A 148 -16.27 -31.67 0.46
CA SER A 148 -17.33 -32.66 0.25
C SER A 148 -18.28 -32.86 1.44
N THR A 149 -18.25 -31.99 2.47
CA THR A 149 -19.15 -32.00 3.63
C THR A 149 -20.12 -30.81 3.67
N SER A 150 -20.22 -30.00 2.62
CA SER A 150 -21.16 -28.89 2.52
C SER A 150 -21.99 -29.02 1.26
N GLU A 151 -23.20 -29.59 1.37
CA GLU A 151 -24.22 -29.53 0.32
C GLU A 151 -24.49 -28.06 -0.05
N TYR A 152 -24.19 -27.69 -1.30
CA TYR A 152 -24.75 -26.50 -1.93
C TYR A 152 -25.70 -26.96 -3.05
N PRO A 153 -26.88 -26.33 -3.21
CA PRO A 153 -27.89 -26.82 -4.12
C PRO A 153 -27.44 -26.69 -5.58
N LYS A 154 -27.68 -27.76 -6.35
CA LYS A 154 -27.42 -27.82 -7.79
C LYS A 154 -28.34 -26.84 -8.53
N ILE A 155 -27.74 -25.82 -9.16
CA ILE A 155 -28.45 -24.98 -10.14
C ILE A 155 -28.54 -25.76 -11.46
N THR A 156 -29.76 -26.04 -11.90
CA THR A 156 -30.06 -26.62 -13.21
C THR A 156 -29.91 -25.56 -14.29
N LYS A 157 -29.26 -25.91 -15.41
CA LYS A 157 -29.03 -25.01 -16.55
C LYS A 157 -30.27 -24.94 -17.45
N PRO A 158 -30.65 -23.78 -17.99
CA PRO A 158 -31.59 -23.71 -19.11
C PRO A 158 -30.88 -24.02 -20.46
N PRO A 159 -31.64 -24.34 -21.52
CA PRO A 159 -31.08 -24.94 -22.73
C PRO A 159 -30.75 -23.92 -23.84
N PHE A 160 -29.80 -24.35 -24.69
CA PHE A 160 -29.42 -23.85 -26.03
C PHE A 160 -28.60 -22.55 -26.21
N GLY A 161 -27.63 -22.66 -27.13
CA GLY A 161 -27.07 -21.56 -27.93
C GLY A 161 -25.57 -21.33 -27.74
N GLY A 162 -24.75 -21.69 -28.73
CA GLY A 162 -23.30 -21.62 -28.66
C GLY A 162 -22.73 -20.20 -28.70
N PHE A 163 -21.87 -19.90 -27.73
CA PHE A 163 -20.64 -19.14 -27.91
C PHE A 163 -19.70 -19.49 -26.75
N LEU A 164 -18.40 -19.53 -27.00
CA LEU A 164 -17.36 -19.96 -26.08
C LEU A 164 -17.42 -19.16 -24.75
N ALA A 165 -18.06 -19.73 -23.73
CA ALA A 165 -18.04 -19.18 -22.38
C ALA A 165 -16.74 -19.63 -21.69
N LEU A 166 -15.80 -18.69 -21.56
CA LEU A 166 -14.70 -18.78 -20.61
C LEU A 166 -15.25 -19.19 -19.25
N LYS A 167 -14.88 -20.41 -18.82
CA LYS A 167 -15.18 -20.91 -17.47
C LYS A 167 -14.45 -19.99 -16.50
N THR A 168 -15.22 -19.12 -15.85
CA THR A 168 -14.81 -18.24 -14.76
C THR A 168 -13.99 -19.03 -13.75
N PHE A 169 -12.69 -18.77 -13.71
CA PHE A 169 -11.84 -19.17 -12.61
C PHE A 169 -12.37 -18.50 -11.35
N ASN A 170 -12.68 -19.30 -10.34
CA ASN A 170 -12.94 -18.83 -8.99
C ASN A 170 -11.59 -18.34 -8.42
N MET A 171 -11.14 -17.17 -8.85
CA MET A 171 -10.17 -16.37 -8.11
C MET A 171 -10.82 -16.03 -6.78
N GLN A 172 -10.08 -16.09 -5.67
CA GLN A 172 -10.54 -15.42 -4.47
C GLN A 172 -10.83 -13.98 -4.86
N ASP A 173 -12.11 -13.63 -4.85
CA ASP A 173 -12.61 -12.34 -5.28
C ASP A 173 -11.81 -11.26 -4.55
N LEU A 174 -11.42 -10.20 -5.24
CA LEU A 174 -10.77 -9.04 -4.63
C LEU A 174 -11.60 -8.57 -3.43
N GLN A 175 -12.93 -8.71 -3.52
CA GLN A 175 -13.90 -8.54 -2.44
C GLN A 175 -13.64 -9.45 -1.23
N THR A 176 -13.25 -10.71 -1.42
CA THR A 176 -12.94 -11.68 -0.35
C THR A 176 -11.63 -11.33 0.36
N TRP A 177 -10.63 -10.85 -0.39
CA TRP A 177 -9.37 -10.37 0.18
C TRP A 177 -9.54 -9.01 0.89
N LEU A 178 -10.30 -8.08 0.29
CA LEU A 178 -10.72 -6.83 0.92
C LEU A 178 -11.63 -7.07 2.12
N ASN A 179 -12.44 -8.12 2.14
CA ASN A 179 -13.27 -8.52 3.29
C ASN A 179 -12.43 -9.09 4.44
N LYS A 180 -11.25 -9.67 4.16
CA LYS A 180 -10.25 -10.09 5.16
C LYS A 180 -9.38 -8.94 5.65
N TYR A 181 -9.13 -7.92 4.82
CA TYR A 181 -8.46 -6.70 5.26
C TYR A 181 -9.42 -5.77 6.02
N GLY A 182 -10.68 -5.71 5.58
CA GLY A 182 -11.79 -5.07 6.28
C GLY A 182 -12.29 -5.84 7.51
N GLU A 183 -11.66 -6.97 7.88
CA GLU A 183 -11.90 -7.67 9.16
C GLU A 183 -11.36 -6.91 10.36
N SER A 184 -10.40 -6.00 10.19
CA SER A 184 -9.97 -5.05 11.23
C SER A 184 -10.95 -3.89 11.45
N HIS A 185 -12.10 -3.94 10.78
CA HIS A 185 -13.29 -3.15 11.04
C HIS A 185 -14.50 -4.07 10.81
N LYS A 186 -14.74 -5.07 11.66
CA LYS A 186 -15.97 -5.89 11.58
C LYS A 186 -16.83 -5.82 12.82
N ASN A 187 -16.31 -5.27 13.91
CA ASN A 187 -17.14 -5.02 15.06
C ASN A 187 -18.14 -3.90 14.74
N LYS A 188 -19.44 -4.25 14.66
CA LYS A 188 -20.53 -3.28 14.40
C LYS A 188 -20.49 -2.12 15.39
N THR A 189 -20.10 -2.39 16.63
CA THR A 189 -19.93 -1.39 17.69
C THR A 189 -18.77 -0.45 17.40
N ASN A 190 -17.60 -0.95 16.98
CA ASN A 190 -16.48 -0.06 16.64
C ASN A 190 -16.78 0.79 15.39
N LYS A 191 -17.43 0.22 14.37
CA LYS A 191 -17.87 1.01 13.20
C LYS A 191 -18.81 2.14 13.58
N LEU A 192 -19.78 1.85 14.45
CA LEU A 192 -20.74 2.84 14.91
C LEU A 192 -20.04 3.95 15.71
N ILE A 193 -19.15 3.57 16.62
CA ILE A 193 -18.31 4.50 17.39
C ILE A 193 -17.49 5.36 16.44
N HIS A 194 -16.80 4.77 15.45
CA HIS A 194 -15.98 5.50 14.49
C HIS A 194 -16.80 6.48 13.65
N TRP A 195 -17.95 6.03 13.14
CA TRP A 195 -18.85 6.85 12.32
C TRP A 195 -19.45 8.03 13.10
N LEU A 196 -19.56 7.93 14.42
CA LEU A 196 -19.99 9.03 15.28
C LEU A 196 -18.82 9.92 15.71
N CYS A 197 -17.73 9.33 16.19
CA CYS A 197 -16.60 10.02 16.79
C CYS A 197 -15.77 10.79 15.76
N VAL A 198 -15.55 10.27 14.55
CA VAL A 198 -14.70 10.96 13.55
C VAL A 198 -15.33 12.26 13.05
N PRO A 199 -16.61 12.29 12.61
CA PRO A 199 -17.30 13.54 12.30
C PRO A 199 -17.29 14.54 13.46
N CYS A 200 -17.44 14.03 14.68
CA CYS A 200 -17.44 14.83 15.91
C CYS A 200 -16.06 15.45 16.20
N ILE A 201 -14.98 14.67 16.08
CA ILE A 201 -13.59 15.14 16.20
C ILE A 201 -13.31 16.21 15.15
N PHE A 202 -13.69 15.96 13.90
CA PHE A 202 -13.52 16.92 12.80
C PHE A 202 -14.24 18.24 13.09
N PHE A 203 -15.50 18.18 13.53
CA PHE A 203 -16.27 19.35 13.95
C PHE A 203 -15.56 20.12 15.06
N CYS A 204 -15.07 19.44 16.11
CA CYS A 204 -14.37 20.10 17.22
C CYS A 204 -13.08 20.78 16.77
N VAL A 205 -12.31 20.15 15.88
CA VAL A 205 -11.08 20.75 15.32
C VAL A 205 -11.42 22.00 14.51
N LEU A 206 -12.45 21.95 13.66
CA LEU A 206 -12.91 23.14 12.93
C LEU A 206 -13.40 24.24 13.89
N ALA A 207 -14.13 23.88 14.95
CA ALA A 207 -14.60 24.82 15.95
C ALA A 207 -13.42 25.50 16.67
N LEU A 208 -12.37 24.76 17.02
CA LEU A 208 -11.15 25.31 17.63
C LEU A 208 -10.38 26.19 16.64
N PHE A 209 -10.19 25.77 15.40
CA PHE A 209 -9.55 26.60 14.37
C PHE A 209 -10.33 27.87 14.05
N SER A 210 -11.67 27.84 14.18
CA SER A 210 -12.48 29.03 13.99
C SER A 210 -12.39 30.05 15.13
N LEU A 211 -11.67 29.75 16.22
CA LEU A 211 -11.30 30.74 17.25
C LEU A 211 -10.12 31.61 16.81
N ILE A 212 -9.36 31.18 15.80
CA ILE A 212 -8.23 31.92 15.26
C ILE A 212 -8.76 32.78 14.11
N GLU A 213 -9.07 34.03 14.42
CA GLU A 213 -9.51 35.02 13.42
C GLU A 213 -8.35 35.43 12.50
N LEU A 214 -8.68 35.67 11.24
CA LEU A 214 -7.75 36.08 10.20
C LEU A 214 -8.29 37.36 9.54
N PRO A 215 -7.98 38.55 10.08
CA PRO A 215 -8.53 39.81 9.60
C PRO A 215 -8.26 40.08 8.10
N ILE A 216 -7.16 39.54 7.57
CA ILE A 216 -6.82 39.66 6.14
C ILE A 216 -7.87 39.01 5.22
N LEU A 217 -8.66 38.06 5.73
CA LEU A 217 -9.71 37.39 4.97
C LEU A 217 -11.02 38.17 4.92
N GLU A 218 -11.23 39.16 5.80
CA GLU A 218 -12.48 39.93 5.86
C GLU A 218 -12.75 40.75 4.59
N GLN A 219 -11.71 41.03 3.82
CA GLN A 219 -11.85 41.67 2.51
C GLN A 219 -12.57 40.76 1.48
N TRP A 220 -12.54 39.44 1.70
CA TRP A 220 -12.99 38.42 0.75
C TRP A 220 -14.13 37.55 1.30
N LEU A 221 -14.23 37.42 2.61
CA LEU A 221 -15.16 36.53 3.31
C LEU A 221 -15.95 37.29 4.38
N PRO A 222 -17.18 36.85 4.69
CA PRO A 222 -17.90 37.31 5.87
C PRO A 222 -17.08 37.17 7.15
N ALA A 223 -17.28 38.04 8.13
CA ALA A 223 -16.52 38.05 9.39
C ALA A 223 -16.58 36.69 10.12
N ASN A 224 -17.73 36.03 10.13
CA ASN A 224 -17.92 34.70 10.73
C ASN A 224 -17.16 33.56 10.01
N MET A 225 -16.64 33.81 8.81
CA MET A 225 -15.83 32.88 8.02
C MET A 225 -14.39 33.36 7.84
N SER A 226 -14.02 34.52 8.39
CA SER A 226 -12.68 35.08 8.28
C SER A 226 -11.77 34.50 9.36
N ASN A 227 -11.59 33.18 9.34
CA ASN A 227 -10.85 32.44 10.37
C ASN A 227 -10.06 31.28 9.76
N PHE A 228 -9.16 30.70 10.57
CA PHE A 228 -8.26 29.64 10.12
C PHE A 228 -8.99 28.37 9.66
N ALA A 229 -10.18 28.07 10.22
CA ALA A 229 -10.98 26.92 9.79
C ALA A 229 -11.40 27.03 8.32
N SER A 230 -11.74 28.23 7.86
CA SER A 230 -12.13 28.47 6.46
C SER A 230 -10.98 28.25 5.47
N VAL A 231 -9.75 28.58 5.85
CA VAL A 231 -8.56 28.28 5.03
C VAL A 231 -8.35 26.77 4.91
N VAL A 232 -8.41 26.05 6.04
CA VAL A 232 -8.23 24.59 6.07
C VAL A 232 -9.30 23.89 5.24
N VAL A 233 -10.56 24.30 5.37
CA VAL A 233 -11.67 23.73 4.58
C VAL A 233 -11.51 24.05 3.10
N PHE A 234 -11.13 25.27 2.72
CA PHE A 234 -10.91 25.62 1.32
C PHE A 234 -9.83 24.73 0.67
N LEU A 235 -8.66 24.61 1.31
CA LEU A 235 -7.57 23.75 0.81
C LEU A 235 -7.98 22.26 0.75
N GLY A 236 -8.70 21.79 1.78
CA GLY A 236 -9.23 20.42 1.82
C GLY A 236 -10.22 20.16 0.68
N LEU A 237 -11.13 21.09 0.41
CA LEU A 237 -12.09 20.96 -0.68
C LEU A 237 -11.42 20.96 -2.06
N LEU A 238 -10.39 21.79 -2.28
CA LEU A 238 -9.59 21.73 -3.51
C LEU A 238 -8.91 20.36 -3.71
N PHE A 239 -8.38 19.77 -2.63
CA PHE A 239 -7.82 18.43 -2.67
C PHE A 239 -8.89 17.39 -3.06
N TYR A 240 -10.07 17.43 -2.44
CA TYR A 240 -11.15 16.49 -2.76
C TYR A 240 -11.72 16.69 -4.15
N LEU A 241 -11.78 17.93 -4.65
CA LEU A 241 -12.21 18.23 -6.01
C LEU A 241 -11.29 17.57 -7.05
N ARG A 242 -9.97 17.61 -6.81
CA ARG A 242 -8.98 16.94 -7.64
C ARG A 242 -9.11 15.41 -7.59
N LEU A 243 -9.52 14.86 -6.45
CA LEU A 243 -9.62 13.41 -6.24
C LEU A 243 -10.91 12.83 -6.83
N SER A 244 -12.08 13.41 -6.52
CA SER A 244 -13.39 12.96 -7.00
C SER A 244 -14.45 14.02 -6.72
N PHE A 245 -15.24 14.37 -7.75
CA PHE A 245 -16.33 15.33 -7.62
C PHE A 245 -17.40 14.90 -6.59
N SER A 246 -17.70 13.60 -6.51
CA SER A 246 -18.68 13.08 -5.53
C SER A 246 -18.22 13.28 -4.08
N MET A 247 -16.93 13.03 -3.81
CA MET A 247 -16.33 13.26 -2.48
C MET A 247 -16.28 14.76 -2.15
N PHE A 248 -15.96 15.61 -3.14
CA PHE A 248 -15.99 17.06 -2.99
C PHE A 248 -17.38 17.56 -2.55
N VAL A 249 -18.44 17.11 -3.23
CA VAL A 249 -19.83 17.49 -2.87
C VAL A 249 -20.17 16.97 -1.47
N GLY A 250 -19.86 15.72 -1.16
CA GLY A 250 -20.16 15.12 0.15
C GLY A 250 -19.46 15.83 1.31
N VAL A 251 -18.14 16.06 1.18
CA VAL A 251 -17.36 16.79 2.20
C VAL A 251 -17.77 18.26 2.26
N GLY A 252 -18.11 18.89 1.14
CA GLY A 252 -18.63 20.26 1.07
C GLY A 252 -19.93 20.44 1.85
N LEU A 253 -20.90 19.56 1.66
CA LEU A 253 -22.15 19.59 2.41
C LEU A 253 -21.94 19.35 3.91
N PHE A 254 -21.08 18.39 4.26
CA PHE A 254 -20.77 18.10 5.66
C PHE A 254 -20.06 19.27 6.36
N THR A 255 -19.07 19.88 5.72
CA THR A 255 -18.36 21.05 6.25
C THR A 255 -19.26 22.27 6.39
N ALA A 256 -20.20 22.48 5.46
CA ALA A 256 -21.21 23.54 5.58
C ALA A 256 -22.09 23.35 6.83
N LEU A 257 -22.52 22.11 7.11
CA LEU A 257 -23.25 21.79 8.34
C LEU A 257 -22.40 22.05 9.60
N CYS A 258 -21.11 21.71 9.58
CA CYS A 258 -20.20 22.03 10.68
C CYS A 258 -20.11 23.54 10.91
N PHE A 259 -19.94 24.35 9.86
CA PHE A 259 -19.91 25.81 9.98
C PHE A 259 -21.22 26.38 10.52
N GLN A 260 -22.36 25.85 10.12
CA GLN A 260 -23.65 26.27 10.66
C GLN A 260 -23.75 26.00 12.17
N SER A 261 -23.31 24.82 12.61
CA SER A 261 -23.26 24.46 14.03
C SER A 261 -22.25 25.31 14.82
N ILE A 262 -21.09 25.64 14.23
CA ILE A 262 -20.11 26.56 14.82
C ILE A 262 -20.70 27.96 14.95
N PHE A 263 -21.43 28.43 13.94
CA PHE A 263 -22.09 29.74 13.99
C PHE A 263 -23.12 29.81 15.13
N MET A 264 -23.88 28.73 15.36
CA MET A 264 -24.76 28.64 16.53
C MET A 264 -23.97 28.64 17.85
N LEU A 265 -22.84 27.93 17.93
CA LEU A 265 -21.98 27.93 19.12
C LEU A 265 -21.33 29.29 19.38
N ASN A 266 -21.02 30.07 18.35
CA ASN A 266 -20.49 31.44 18.49
C ASN A 266 -21.47 32.38 19.22
N GLN A 267 -22.78 32.08 19.22
CA GLN A 267 -23.77 32.82 19.99
C GLN A 267 -23.71 32.50 21.49
N THR A 268 -22.85 31.57 21.90
CA THR A 268 -22.64 31.15 23.28
C THR A 268 -21.20 31.44 23.70
N ASN A 269 -20.98 31.77 24.97
CA ASN A 269 -19.62 31.92 25.51
C ASN A 269 -18.94 30.57 25.82
N LEU A 270 -19.61 29.44 25.53
CA LEU A 270 -19.16 28.10 25.90
C LEU A 270 -18.52 27.36 24.73
N LYS A 271 -18.31 28.00 23.57
CA LYS A 271 -17.77 27.34 22.37
C LYS A 271 -16.47 26.58 22.66
N LEU A 272 -15.52 27.20 23.36
CA LEU A 272 -14.24 26.57 23.69
C LEU A 272 -14.44 25.34 24.60
N GLU A 273 -15.21 25.51 25.68
CA GLU A 273 -15.49 24.45 26.65
C GLU A 273 -16.22 23.27 26.00
N ILE A 274 -17.28 23.54 25.26
CA ILE A 274 -18.05 22.53 24.52
C ILE A 274 -17.17 21.81 23.51
N SER A 275 -16.36 22.54 22.73
CA SER A 275 -15.50 21.92 21.71
C SER A 275 -14.41 21.04 22.32
N LEU A 276 -13.78 21.48 23.42
CA LEU A 276 -12.75 20.69 24.11
C LEU A 276 -13.34 19.46 24.80
N SER A 277 -14.45 19.62 25.53
CA SER A 277 -15.12 18.49 26.19
C SER A 277 -15.58 17.45 25.18
N LEU A 278 -16.21 17.89 24.08
CA LEU A 278 -16.69 17.01 23.03
C LEU A 278 -15.54 16.32 22.28
N PHE A 279 -14.43 17.02 22.03
CA PHE A 279 -13.22 16.43 21.44
C PHE A 279 -12.64 15.31 22.30
N ILE A 280 -12.51 15.54 23.62
CA ILE A 280 -12.02 14.54 24.56
C ILE A 280 -12.95 13.33 24.60
N ILE A 281 -14.27 13.54 24.73
CA ILE A 281 -15.27 12.47 24.75
C ILE A 281 -15.21 11.64 23.46
N ALA A 282 -15.12 12.29 22.30
CA ALA A 282 -15.05 11.61 21.02
C ALA A 282 -13.77 10.78 20.85
N TRP A 283 -12.62 11.29 21.32
CA TRP A 283 -11.37 10.53 21.33
C TRP A 283 -11.41 9.33 22.30
N VAL A 284 -11.94 9.52 23.50
CA VAL A 284 -12.15 8.41 24.46
C VAL A 284 -13.04 7.33 23.83
N GLY A 285 -14.13 7.73 23.18
CA GLY A 285 -14.99 6.83 22.42
C GLY A 285 -14.20 6.06 21.37
N GLN A 286 -13.38 6.74 20.57
CA GLN A 286 -12.54 6.11 19.54
C GLN A 286 -11.56 5.08 20.12
N PHE A 287 -10.90 5.40 21.24
CA PHE A 287 -10.00 4.45 21.92
C PHE A 287 -10.75 3.23 22.48
N ILE A 288 -11.95 3.42 23.02
CA ILE A 288 -12.82 2.33 23.47
C ILE A 288 -13.21 1.44 22.29
N GLY A 289 -13.58 2.04 21.15
CA GLY A 289 -13.90 1.33 19.92
C GLY A 289 -12.75 0.42 19.44
N HIS A 290 -11.52 0.95 19.42
CA HIS A 290 -10.32 0.17 19.10
C HIS A 290 -10.03 -0.94 20.12
N LYS A 291 -10.19 -0.66 21.43
CA LYS A 291 -9.99 -1.65 22.49
C LYS A 291 -10.97 -2.83 22.37
N ILE A 292 -12.21 -2.56 21.96
CA ILE A 292 -13.26 -3.58 21.72
C ILE A 292 -12.92 -4.48 20.52
N GLU A 293 -12.15 -4.00 19.54
CA GLU A 293 -11.77 -4.76 18.36
C GLU A 293 -10.50 -5.62 18.56
N GLY A 294 -9.81 -5.50 19.72
CA GLY A 294 -8.57 -6.23 20.00
C GLY A 294 -7.38 -5.80 19.13
N ALA A 295 -7.58 -4.80 18.28
CA ALA A 295 -6.56 -4.19 17.43
C ALA A 295 -6.04 -2.91 18.10
N LYS A 296 -4.72 -2.74 18.07
CA LYS A 296 -4.07 -1.50 18.50
C LYS A 296 -4.62 -0.30 17.68
N PRO A 297 -4.89 0.87 18.29
CA PRO A 297 -5.29 2.07 17.53
C PRO A 297 -4.21 2.37 16.49
N SER A 298 -4.60 2.77 15.28
CA SER A 298 -3.70 3.00 14.14
C SER A 298 -2.56 3.99 14.42
N PHE A 299 -2.68 4.80 15.49
CA PHE A 299 -1.64 5.68 16.01
C PHE A 299 -0.50 4.98 16.78
N SER A 300 -0.61 3.69 17.07
CA SER A 300 0.44 2.90 17.75
C SER A 300 1.23 1.98 16.80
N MET A 301 1.08 2.21 15.50
CA MET A 301 2.04 1.83 14.45
C MET A 301 2.65 3.09 13.81
N ILE A 302 3.01 4.06 14.66
CA ILE A 302 3.94 5.16 14.37
C ILE A 302 5.13 4.95 15.30
#